data_AF-A0A968P2C8-F1
#
_entry.id   AF-A0A968P2C8-F1
#
_cell.length_a   1.000
_cell.length_b   1.000
_cell.length_c   1.000
_cell.angle_alpha   90.00
_cell.angle_beta   90.00
_cell.angle_gamma   90.00
#
_symmetry.space_group_name_H-M   'P 1'
#
loop_
_entity.id
_entity.type
_entity.pdbx_description
1 polymer ?
#
loop_
_entity_poly.entity_id
_entity_poly.type
_entity_poly.pdbx_seq_one_letter_code
_entity_poly.pdbx_strand_id
1 'polypeptide(L)' 'MICSFWIAQGLAATGRQEEARSLLASLTTAANPVGLFSEHYLPAKALQLGNFPQAYSHVGMINAAFAASPAWTEVL' A
#
# COMPACT_ATOMS: atom_id res chain seq x y z
N MET A 1 -0.89 7.97 3.62
CA MET A 1 -0.47 6.74 2.92
C MET A 1 -0.65 5.51 3.80
N ILE A 2 -0.05 5.44 5.00
CA ILE A 2 -0.21 4.30 5.92
C ILE A 2 -1.65 3.82 6.13
N CYS A 3 -2.60 4.73 6.40
CA CYS A 3 -4.00 4.35 6.63
C CYS A 3 -4.62 3.64 5.42
N SER A 4 -4.27 4.06 4.20
CA SER A 4 -4.75 3.41 2.98
C SER A 4 -4.17 2.01 2.82
N PHE A 5 -2.90 1.81 3.19
CA PHE A 5 -2.31 0.47 3.24
C PHE A 5 -2.95 -0.42 4.32
N TRP A 6 -3.33 0.15 5.48
CA TRP A 6 -4.10 -0.60 6.48
C TRP A 6 -5.47 -1.05 5.96
N ILE A 7 -6.13 -0.27 5.10
CA ILE A 7 -7.37 -0.72 4.44
C ILE A 7 -7.09 -1.93 3.56
N ALA A 8 -6.05 -1.89 2.71
CA ALA A 8 -5.66 -3.03 1.88
C ALA A 8 -5.33 -4.27 2.73
N GLN A 9 -4.59 -4.09 3.82
CA GLN A 9 -4.29 -5.16 4.77
C GLN A 9 -5.57 -5.75 5.41
N GLY A 10 -6.52 -4.90 5.82
CA GLY A 10 -7.80 -5.34 6.39
C GLY A 10 -8.69 -6.07 5.39
N LEU A 11 -8.71 -5.63 4.13
CA LEU A 11 -9.40 -6.35 3.04
C LEU A 11 -8.81 -7.76 2.88
N ALA A 12 -7.48 -7.87 2.83
CA ALA A 12 -6.82 -9.17 2.73
C ALA A 12 -7.14 -10.07 3.94
N ALA A 13 -7.08 -9.52 5.16
CA ALA A 13 -7.37 -10.24 6.39
C ALA A 13 -8.84 -10.73 6.50
N THR A 14 -9.76 -10.12 5.76
CA THR A 14 -11.18 -10.51 5.72
C THR A 14 -11.53 -11.40 4.51
N GLY A 15 -10.53 -11.94 3.81
CA GLY A 15 -10.71 -12.82 2.65
C GLY A 15 -11.01 -12.09 1.33
N ARG A 16 -11.04 -10.75 1.33
CA ARG A 16 -11.30 -9.91 0.15
C ARG A 16 -10.01 -9.64 -0.63
N GLN A 17 -9.35 -10.72 -1.05
CA GLN A 17 -8.00 -10.68 -1.64
C GLN A 17 -7.93 -9.85 -2.92
N GLU A 18 -8.92 -9.99 -3.81
CA GLU A 18 -8.90 -9.27 -5.09
C GLU A 18 -9.05 -7.76 -4.90
N GLU A 19 -9.92 -7.35 -3.98
CA GLU A 19 -10.09 -5.94 -3.62
C GLU A 19 -8.84 -5.37 -2.94
N ALA A 20 -8.20 -6.16 -2.08
CA ALA A 20 -6.93 -5.79 -1.45
C ALA A 20 -5.83 -5.55 -2.49
N ARG A 21 -5.69 -6.45 -3.47
CA ARG A 21 -4.69 -6.34 -4.55
C ARG A 21 -4.97 -5.16 -5.47
N SER A 22 -6.23 -4.95 -5.86
CA SER A 22 -6.65 -3.82 -6.68
C SER A 22 -6.36 -2.49 -5.99
N LEU A 23 -6.70 -2.37 -4.69
CA LEU A 23 -6.38 -1.19 -3.90
C LEU A 23 -4.87 -0.99 -3.77
N LEU A 24 -4.12 -2.04 -3.46
CA LEU A 24 -2.67 -1.96 -3.31
C LEU A 24 -1.99 -1.50 -4.61
N ALA A 25 -2.40 -2.03 -5.76
CA ALA A 25 -1.92 -1.62 -7.07
C ALA A 25 -2.23 -0.15 -7.39
N SER A 26 -3.39 0.36 -6.96
CA SER A 26 -3.71 1.78 -7.07
C SER A 26 -2.81 2.64 -6.16
N LEU A 27 -2.60 2.23 -4.91
CA LEU A 27 -1.81 2.97 -3.93
C LEU A 27 -0.31 3.05 -4.30
N THR A 28 0.25 2.04 -4.93
CA THR A 28 1.67 2.05 -5.35
C THR A 28 1.96 3.08 -6.42
N THR A 29 0.94 3.54 -7.18
CA THR A 29 1.10 4.64 -8.15
C THR A 29 1.43 5.99 -7.50
N ALA A 30 1.20 6.14 -6.18
CA ALA A 30 1.55 7.35 -5.43
C ALA A 30 3.05 7.45 -5.09
N ALA A 31 3.83 6.39 -5.32
CA ALA A 31 5.27 6.40 -5.11
C ALA A 31 5.94 7.41 -6.04
N ASN A 32 7.03 8.04 -5.58
CA ASN A 32 7.85 8.87 -6.45
C ASN A 32 8.70 8.00 -7.40
N PRO A 33 9.51 8.58 -8.31
CA PRO A 33 10.31 7.82 -9.26
C PRO A 33 11.33 6.84 -8.65
N VAL A 34 11.69 7.01 -7.38
CA VAL A 34 12.60 6.10 -6.64
C VAL A 34 11.85 5.18 -5.67
N GLY A 35 10.51 5.10 -5.78
CA GLY A 35 9.69 4.17 -5.00
C GLY A 35 9.35 4.62 -3.58
N LEU A 36 9.55 5.91 -3.25
CA LEU A 36 9.34 6.43 -1.90
C LEU A 36 7.98 7.11 -1.70
N PHE A 37 7.45 6.97 -0.49
CA PHE A 37 6.19 7.57 -0.05
C PHE A 37 6.39 8.62 1.06
N SER A 38 5.57 9.66 1.01
CA SER A 38 5.35 10.63 2.08
C SER A 38 4.24 10.19 3.03
N GLU A 39 4.08 10.96 4.11
CA GLU A 39 3.01 10.78 5.08
C GLU A 39 1.60 10.83 4.45
N HIS A 40 1.37 11.84 3.63
CA HIS A 40 0.12 12.09 2.94
C HIS A 40 0.33 12.14 1.43
N TYR A 41 -0.68 11.74 0.68
CA TYR A 41 -0.73 11.91 -0.77
C TYR A 41 -2.05 12.58 -1.12
N LEU A 42 -1.98 13.60 -1.98
CA LEU A 42 -3.13 14.31 -2.50
C LEU A 42 -3.39 13.86 -3.95
N PRO A 43 -4.35 12.94 -4.18
CA PRO A 43 -4.55 12.34 -5.51
C PRO A 43 -4.91 13.36 -6.59
N ALA A 44 -5.73 14.36 -6.24
CA ALA A 44 -6.19 15.39 -7.18
C ALA A 44 -5.06 16.23 -7.80
N LYS A 45 -3.88 16.25 -7.16
CA LYS A 45 -2.70 17.00 -7.63
C LYS A 45 -1.48 16.10 -7.86
N ALA A 46 -1.62 14.79 -7.70
CA ALA A 46 -0.52 13.83 -7.67
C ALA A 46 0.65 14.30 -6.77
N LEU A 47 0.34 14.84 -5.59
CA LEU A 47 1.31 15.53 -4.75
C LEU A 47 1.55 14.79 -3.42
N GLN A 48 2.82 14.55 -3.11
CA GLN A 48 3.28 14.05 -1.82
C GLN A 48 3.38 15.21 -0.82
N LEU A 49 2.83 15.00 0.39
CA LEU A 49 2.70 16.01 1.43
C LEU A 49 3.13 15.46 2.79
N GLY A 50 3.60 16.36 3.65
CA GLY A 50 4.05 16.03 5.01
C GLY A 50 5.47 15.46 5.02
N ASN A 51 5.76 14.63 6.03
CA ASN A 51 7.09 14.05 6.19
C ASN A 51 7.49 13.21 4.97
N PHE A 52 8.74 13.33 4.53
CA PHE A 52 9.28 12.60 3.38
C PHE A 52 10.79 12.30 3.53
N PRO A 53 11.27 11.07 3.25
CA PRO A 53 10.46 9.86 3.09
C PRO A 53 9.88 9.42 4.43
N GLN A 54 8.66 8.90 4.43
CA GLN A 54 7.97 8.58 5.67
C GLN A 54 8.01 7.08 5.98
N ALA A 55 8.74 6.71 7.03
CA ALA A 55 8.99 5.31 7.38
C ALA A 55 7.71 4.47 7.58
N TYR A 56 6.70 4.96 8.31
CA TYR A 56 5.51 4.17 8.59
C TYR A 56 4.66 3.85 7.35
N SER A 57 4.70 4.66 6.30
CA SER A 57 3.97 4.42 5.05
C SER A 57 4.63 3.30 4.27
N HIS A 58 5.96 3.21 4.34
CA HIS A 58 6.69 2.05 3.81
C HIS A 58 6.40 0.79 4.63
N VAL A 59 6.35 0.88 5.96
CA VAL A 59 5.95 -0.25 6.82
C VAL A 59 4.52 -0.70 6.51
N GLY A 60 3.58 0.24 6.34
CA GLY A 60 2.21 -0.04 5.94
C GLY A 60 2.15 -0.75 4.59
N MET A 61 2.92 -0.27 3.60
CA MET A 61 3.01 -0.88 2.27
C MET A 61 3.52 -2.33 2.34
N ILE A 62 4.59 -2.59 3.09
CA ILE A 62 5.15 -3.93 3.27
C ILE A 62 4.12 -4.87 3.91
N ASN A 63 3.46 -4.43 4.98
CA ASN A 63 2.46 -5.25 5.68
C ASN A 63 1.25 -5.56 4.80
N ALA A 64 0.77 -4.58 4.03
CA ALA A 64 -0.34 -4.78 3.09
C ALA A 64 0.05 -5.74 1.96
N ALA A 65 1.27 -5.62 1.43
CA ALA A 65 1.78 -6.52 0.40
C ALA A 65 1.88 -7.96 0.91
N PHE A 66 2.41 -8.17 2.12
CA PHE A 66 2.49 -9.50 2.73
C PHE A 66 1.11 -10.10 2.99
N ALA A 67 0.15 -9.30 3.44
CA ALA A 67 -1.22 -9.78 3.66
C ALA A 67 -1.93 -10.15 2.34
N ALA A 68 -1.67 -9.41 1.26
CA ALA A 68 -2.30 -9.61 -0.05
C ALA A 68 -1.58 -10.63 -0.95
N SER A 69 -0.38 -11.08 -0.56
CA SER A 69 0.37 -12.07 -1.32
C SER A 69 -0.29 -13.46 -1.23
N PRO A 70 -0.25 -14.26 -2.31
CA PRO A 70 -0.65 -15.65 -2.24
C PRO A 70 0.17 -16.42 -1.19
N ALA A 71 -0.41 -17.45 -0.61
CA ALA A 71 0.32 -18.35 0.26
C ALA A 71 1.41 -19.06 -0.55
N TRP A 72 2.53 -19.38 0.09
CA TRP A 72 3.65 -20.04 -0.58
C TRP A 72 3.25 -21.38 -1.23
N THR A 73 2.27 -22.07 -0.63
CA THR A 73 1.68 -23.31 -1.13
C THR A 73 0.84 -23.13 -2.41
N GLU A 74 0.43 -21.91 -2.74
CA GLU A 74 -0.33 -21.59 -3.96
C GLU A 74 0.61 -21.21 -5.12
N VAL A 75 1.89 -20.96 -4.83
CA VAL A 75 2.91 -20.51 -5.80
C VAL A 75 3.86 -21.64 -6.21
N LEU A 76 4.10 -22.61 -5.31
CA LEU A 76 4.84 -23.84 -5.59
C LEU A 76 3.93 -24.93 -6.17
#